data_AF-A0A0T6AVV1-F1
#
_entry.id   AF-A0A0T6AVV1-F1
#
_cell.length_a   1.000
_cell.length_b   1.000
_cell.length_c   1.000
_cell.angle_alpha   90.00
_cell.angle_beta   90.00
_cell.angle_gamma   90.00
#
_symmetry.space_group_name_H-M   'P 1'
#
loop_
_entity.id
_entity.type
_entity.pdbx_description
1 polymer ?
#
loop_
_entity_poly.entity_id
_entity_poly.type
_entity_poly.pdbx_seq_one_letter_code
_entity_poly.pdbx_strand_id
1 'polypeptide(L)'
;DNNRSFLLEIKWGEKYPEEMPDINMDAFYNKHVAKPLKEKIIKMVQMEAEQYLGMSMTYSLFEFIKEKFDELIVDQSEECVVEQDVEKLSICETQDVAVKKCIKKEQLTKAQKRRQWDKMDARGEKPRGWNWVDIVKHLSQTGSKDDVAPT
;
A
#
# COMPACT_ATOMS: atom_id res chain seq x y z
N ASP A 1 -11.96 -18.86 1.87
CA ASP A 1 -12.11 -19.31 0.47
C ASP A 1 -11.82 -18.31 -0.64
N ASN A 2 -11.49 -17.03 -0.36
CA ASN A 2 -11.19 -16.05 -1.42
C ASN A 2 -9.81 -16.17 -2.09
N ASN A 3 -8.96 -17.11 -1.67
CA ASN A 3 -7.57 -17.20 -2.14
C ASN A 3 -7.40 -18.14 -3.36
N ARG A 4 -8.49 -18.66 -3.93
CA ARG A 4 -8.47 -19.66 -5.01
C ARG A 4 -8.97 -19.16 -6.35
N SER A 5 -9.22 -17.86 -6.50
CA SER A 5 -9.73 -17.26 -7.73
C SER A 5 -8.79 -16.17 -8.22
N PHE A 6 -8.72 -15.96 -9.54
CA PHE A 6 -7.96 -14.87 -10.13
C PHE A 6 -8.75 -14.21 -11.26
N LEU A 7 -8.38 -12.99 -11.61
CA LEU A 7 -8.93 -12.22 -12.72
C LEU A 7 -7.93 -12.23 -13.88
N LEU A 8 -8.37 -12.64 -15.06
CA LEU A 8 -7.57 -12.53 -16.28
C LEU A 8 -8.25 -11.55 -17.21
N GLU A 9 -7.50 -10.55 -17.67
CA GLU A 9 -7.97 -9.57 -18.64
C GLU A 9 -7.38 -9.92 -20.01
N ILE A 10 -8.24 -10.04 -21.01
CA ILE A 10 -7.86 -10.31 -22.40
C ILE A 10 -8.37 -9.17 -23.25
N LYS A 11 -7.48 -8.50 -23.97
CA LYS A 11 -7.79 -7.40 -24.88
C LYS A 11 -7.52 -7.82 -26.31
N TRP A 12 -8.56 -7.76 -27.14
CA TRP A 12 -8.50 -8.06 -28.56
C TRP A 12 -8.08 -6.82 -29.35
N GLY A 13 -7.09 -6.97 -30.24
CA GLY A 13 -6.69 -5.94 -31.19
C GLY A 13 -7.68 -5.77 -32.34
N GLU A 14 -7.47 -4.75 -33.17
CA GLU A 14 -8.31 -4.48 -34.35
C GLU A 14 -8.22 -5.58 -35.42
N LYS A 15 -7.10 -6.32 -35.44
CA LYS A 15 -6.84 -7.39 -36.42
C LYS A 15 -7.18 -8.79 -35.89
N TYR A 16 -7.93 -8.89 -34.80
CA TYR A 16 -8.42 -10.18 -34.32
C TYR A 16 -9.29 -10.87 -35.40
N PRO A 17 -9.10 -12.18 -35.69
CA PRO A 17 -8.27 -13.17 -35.00
C PRO A 17 -6.86 -13.41 -35.56
N GLU A 18 -6.39 -12.59 -36.49
CA GLU A 18 -5.06 -12.72 -37.10
C GLU A 18 -3.93 -12.19 -36.20
N GLU A 19 -4.28 -11.41 -35.18
CA GLU A 19 -3.35 -10.83 -34.20
C GLU A 19 -3.55 -11.45 -32.81
N MET A 20 -2.44 -11.62 -32.08
CA MET A 20 -2.45 -12.13 -30.72
C MET A 20 -3.14 -11.16 -29.75
N PRO A 21 -3.94 -11.67 -28.80
CA PRO A 21 -4.49 -10.83 -27.75
C PRO A 21 -3.41 -10.33 -26.78
N ASP A 22 -3.65 -9.15 -26.22
CA ASP A 22 -2.90 -8.64 -25.08
C ASP A 22 -3.52 -9.19 -23.78
N ILE A 23 -2.70 -9.83 -22.95
CA ILE A 23 -3.13 -10.59 -21.77
C ILE A 23 -2.54 -9.93 -20.52
N ASN A 24 -3.41 -9.51 -19.61
CA ASN A 24 -3.02 -8.83 -18.38
C ASN A 24 -3.51 -9.59 -17.13
N MET A 25 -2.61 -9.73 -16.14
CA MET A 25 -2.88 -10.38 -14.86
C MET A 25 -2.49 -9.51 -13.65
N ASP A 26 -2.24 -8.22 -13.88
CA ASP A 26 -1.84 -7.25 -12.86
C ASP A 26 -3.00 -6.51 -12.19
N ALA A 27 -4.21 -7.05 -12.34
CA ALA A 27 -5.37 -6.57 -11.60
C ALA A 27 -5.13 -6.62 -10.08
N PHE A 28 -5.62 -5.61 -9.35
CA PHE A 28 -5.51 -5.54 -7.88
C PHE A 28 -6.08 -6.77 -7.19
N TYR A 29 -7.07 -7.42 -7.81
CA TYR A 29 -7.66 -8.66 -7.31
C TYR A 29 -6.62 -9.79 -7.21
N ASN A 30 -5.60 -9.84 -8.08
CA ASN A 30 -4.61 -10.91 -8.14
C ASN A 30 -3.41 -10.69 -7.19
N LYS A 31 -3.58 -9.97 -6.09
CA LYS A 31 -2.49 -9.72 -5.13
C LYS A 31 -2.06 -10.98 -4.39
N HIS A 32 -2.97 -11.92 -4.18
CA HIS A 32 -2.70 -13.21 -3.55
C HIS A 32 -2.10 -14.24 -4.52
N VAL A 33 -2.03 -13.93 -5.81
CA VAL A 33 -1.44 -14.79 -6.84
C VAL A 33 0.05 -14.50 -6.93
N ALA A 34 0.87 -15.54 -6.74
CA ALA A 34 2.31 -15.43 -6.83
C ALA A 34 2.75 -14.95 -8.23
N LYS A 35 3.74 -14.07 -8.29
CA LYS A 35 4.33 -13.61 -9.57
C LYS A 35 4.75 -14.75 -10.51
N PRO A 36 5.47 -15.80 -10.07
CA PRO A 36 5.85 -16.90 -10.96
C PRO A 36 4.63 -17.58 -11.60
N LEU A 37 3.54 -17.74 -10.84
CA LEU A 37 2.30 -18.32 -11.34
C LEU A 37 1.63 -17.42 -12.39
N LYS A 38 1.62 -16.10 -12.19
CA LYS A 38 1.10 -15.15 -13.19
C LYS A 38 1.85 -15.27 -14.52
N GLU A 39 3.17 -15.28 -14.47
CA GLU A 39 4.01 -15.43 -15.66
C GLU A 39 3.78 -16.78 -16.35
N LYS A 40 3.63 -17.87 -15.58
CA LYS A 40 3.29 -19.21 -16.10
C LYS A 40 1.95 -19.18 -16.84
N ILE A 41 0.92 -18.58 -16.24
CA ILE A 41 -0.41 -18.48 -16.86
C ILE A 41 -0.36 -17.65 -18.14
N ILE A 42 0.30 -16.49 -18.12
CA ILE A 42 0.45 -15.64 -19.32
C ILE A 42 1.13 -16.43 -20.45
N LYS A 43 2.22 -17.14 -20.16
CA LYS A 43 2.94 -17.96 -21.15
C LYS A 43 2.06 -19.06 -21.73
N MET A 44 1.30 -19.77 -20.90
CA MET A 44 0.42 -20.84 -21.37
C MET A 44 -0.68 -20.30 -22.28
N VAL A 45 -1.33 -19.20 -21.89
CA VAL A 45 -2.40 -18.58 -22.69
C VAL A 45 -1.85 -18.01 -24.00
N GLN A 46 -0.64 -17.45 -24.00
CA GLN A 46 0.02 -16.98 -25.23
C GLN A 46 0.33 -18.13 -26.20
N MET A 47 0.84 -19.26 -25.72
CA MET A 47 1.09 -20.43 -26.57
C MET A 47 -0.20 -20.97 -27.19
N GLU A 48 -1.27 -21.07 -26.39
CA GLU A 48 -2.57 -21.54 -26.88
C GLU A 48 -3.16 -20.55 -27.92
N ALA A 49 -3.00 -19.23 -27.68
CA ALA A 49 -3.45 -18.21 -28.61
C ALA A 49 -2.70 -18.28 -29.95
N GLU A 50 -1.41 -18.62 -29.96
CA GLU A 50 -0.61 -18.80 -31.18
C GLU A 50 -1.18 -19.93 -32.05
N GLN A 51 -1.59 -21.04 -31.43
CA GLN A 51 -2.16 -22.19 -32.14
C GLN A 51 -3.51 -21.88 -32.81
N TYR A 52 -4.28 -20.94 -32.25
CA TYR A 52 -5.59 -20.54 -32.75
C TYR A 52 -5.58 -19.24 -33.57
N LEU A 53 -4.41 -18.73 -33.97
CA LEU A 53 -4.32 -17.60 -34.89
C LEU A 53 -5.11 -17.86 -36.18
N GLY A 54 -5.89 -16.87 -36.59
CA GLY A 54 -6.79 -16.96 -37.74
C GLY A 54 -8.13 -17.66 -37.46
N MET A 55 -8.38 -18.11 -36.21
CA MET A 55 -9.65 -18.70 -35.78
C MET A 55 -10.20 -17.99 -34.54
N SER A 56 -11.51 -18.16 -34.27
CA SER A 56 -12.10 -17.67 -33.03
C SER A 56 -11.53 -18.43 -31.83
N MET A 57 -10.71 -17.77 -31.01
CA MET A 57 -10.01 -18.38 -29.88
C MET A 57 -10.62 -18.05 -28.52
N THR A 58 -11.59 -17.12 -28.44
CA THR A 58 -12.18 -16.63 -27.18
C THR A 58 -12.67 -17.78 -26.28
N TYR A 59 -13.54 -18.64 -26.80
CA TYR A 59 -14.07 -19.78 -26.04
C TYR A 59 -12.97 -20.77 -25.67
N SER A 60 -12.11 -21.11 -26.64
CA SER A 60 -11.02 -22.08 -26.47
C SER A 60 -10.06 -21.65 -25.36
N LEU A 61 -9.65 -20.38 -25.32
CA LEU A 61 -8.76 -19.86 -24.28
C LEU A 61 -9.40 -19.95 -22.89
N PHE A 62 -10.69 -19.60 -22.76
CA PHE A 62 -11.37 -19.69 -21.46
C PHE A 62 -11.57 -21.13 -21.01
N GLU A 63 -11.90 -22.05 -21.92
CA GLU A 63 -12.04 -23.46 -21.57
C GLU A 63 -10.68 -24.06 -21.20
N PHE A 64 -9.61 -23.74 -21.94
CA PHE A 64 -8.25 -24.15 -21.61
C PHE A 64 -7.81 -23.68 -20.22
N ILE A 65 -8.04 -22.39 -19.89
CA ILE A 65 -7.72 -21.86 -18.56
C ILE A 65 -8.54 -22.56 -17.48
N LYS A 66 -9.82 -22.83 -17.75
CA LYS A 66 -10.71 -23.51 -16.80
C LYS A 66 -10.30 -24.95 -16.54
N GLU A 67 -9.85 -25.69 -17.56
CA GLU A 67 -9.28 -27.03 -17.38
C GLU A 67 -7.97 -27.00 -16.58
N LYS A 68 -7.13 -25.98 -16.82
CA LYS A 68 -5.86 -25.79 -16.09
C LYS A 68 -6.01 -25.12 -14.73
N PHE A 69 -7.18 -24.60 -14.41
CA PHE A 69 -7.43 -23.83 -13.19
C PHE A 69 -7.20 -24.68 -11.94
N ASP A 70 -7.67 -25.92 -11.93
CA ASP A 70 -7.52 -26.83 -10.78
C ASP A 70 -6.04 -27.14 -10.50
N GLU A 71 -5.24 -27.40 -11.54
CA GLU A 71 -3.78 -27.59 -11.43
C GLU A 71 -3.10 -26.33 -10.86
N LEU A 72 -3.48 -25.15 -11.35
CA LEU A 72 -2.91 -23.87 -10.95
C LEU A 72 -3.25 -23.47 -9.51
N ILE A 73 -4.44 -23.82 -9.01
CA ILE A 73 -4.81 -23.59 -7.61
C ILE A 73 -3.99 -24.46 -6.66
N VAL A 74 -3.76 -25.73 -7.03
CA VAL A 74 -2.95 -26.63 -6.21
C VAL A 74 -1.51 -26.11 -6.12
N ASP A 75 -0.89 -25.77 -7.27
CA ASP A 75 0.45 -25.14 -7.31
C ASP A 75 0.51 -23.87 -6.43
N GLN A 76 -0.53 -23.03 -6.48
CA GLN A 76 -0.59 -21.81 -5.66
C GLN A 76 -0.64 -22.10 -4.15
N SER A 77 -1.28 -23.19 -3.74
CA SER A 77 -1.38 -23.58 -2.32
C SER A 77 -0.05 -24.07 -1.74
N GLU A 78 0.81 -24.65 -2.58
CA GLU A 78 2.14 -25.11 -2.19
C GLU A 78 3.16 -23.96 -2.16
N GLU A 79 3.03 -22.97 -3.05
CA GLU A 79 3.92 -21.79 -3.10
C GLU A 79 3.51 -20.65 -2.14
N CYS A 80 2.35 -20.72 -1.50
CA CYS A 80 1.84 -19.68 -0.59
C CYS A 80 2.38 -19.83 0.84
N VAL A 81 3.69 -19.71 1.01
CA VAL A 81 4.30 -19.32 2.29
C VAL A 81 5.36 -18.26 1.96
N VAL A 82 5.18 -17.06 2.52
CA VAL A 82 6.02 -15.85 2.34
C VAL A 82 5.81 -15.19 0.96
N GLU A 83 5.08 -14.09 0.83
CA GLU A 83 5.46 -12.75 1.29
C GLU A 83 4.20 -11.95 1.64
N GLN A 84 3.88 -11.87 2.93
CA GLN A 84 3.04 -10.78 3.41
C GLN A 84 3.88 -9.50 3.34
N ASP A 85 3.53 -8.65 2.39
CA ASP A 85 4.11 -7.34 2.09
C ASP A 85 3.85 -6.34 3.25
N VAL A 86 4.46 -6.60 4.42
CA VAL A 86 4.45 -5.70 5.59
C VAL A 86 5.62 -4.71 5.60
N GLU A 87 6.49 -4.71 4.59
CA GLU A 87 7.73 -3.90 4.59
C GLU A 87 7.62 -2.57 3.83
N LYS A 88 6.55 -2.30 3.08
CA LYS A 88 6.44 -1.06 2.29
C LYS A 88 5.69 0.09 2.98
N LEU A 89 5.97 0.31 4.27
CA LEU A 89 5.79 1.60 4.94
C LEU A 89 7.14 2.12 5.48
N SER A 90 8.19 2.06 4.65
CA SER A 90 9.33 2.97 4.79
C SER A 90 8.97 4.30 4.11
N ILE A 91 8.59 5.27 4.93
CA ILE A 91 8.44 6.66 4.50
C ILE A 91 9.77 7.11 3.87
N CYS A 92 9.70 7.47 2.59
CA CYS A 92 10.78 8.12 1.86
C CYS A 92 11.25 9.38 2.59
N GLU A 93 12.56 9.53 2.72
CA GLU A 93 13.20 10.85 2.67
C GLU A 93 14.23 10.78 1.53
N THR A 94 13.92 11.45 0.43
CA THR A 94 14.75 11.52 -0.76
C THR A 94 15.64 12.77 -0.69
N GLN A 95 16.87 12.61 -1.18
CA GLN A 95 17.80 13.63 -1.71
C GLN A 95 18.68 14.42 -0.73
N ASP A 96 19.94 13.97 -0.72
CA ASP A 96 21.15 14.72 -1.03
C ASP A 96 21.68 15.84 -0.13
N VAL A 97 23.01 15.89 -0.13
CA VAL A 97 23.94 16.94 0.33
C VAL A 97 24.40 16.95 1.81
N ALA A 98 25.69 16.66 1.95
CA ALA A 98 26.66 17.11 2.95
C ALA A 98 26.62 16.56 4.39
N VAL A 99 27.69 15.79 4.68
CA VAL A 99 28.33 15.55 5.98
C VAL A 99 28.10 16.69 6.98
N LYS A 100 27.30 16.46 8.02
CA LYS A 100 27.37 17.17 9.31
C LYS A 100 26.72 16.30 10.40
N LYS A 101 27.60 15.74 11.25
CA LYS A 101 27.37 15.13 12.58
C LYS A 101 25.93 14.68 12.87
N CYS A 102 25.71 13.36 12.81
CA CYS A 102 24.59 12.69 13.45
C CYS A 102 24.49 13.12 14.93
N ILE A 103 23.61 14.08 15.21
CA ILE A 103 23.13 14.34 16.55
C ILE A 103 22.32 13.10 16.90
N LYS A 104 22.84 12.29 17.82
CA LYS A 104 22.10 11.18 18.43
C LYS A 104 20.78 11.75 18.91
N LYS A 105 19.69 11.50 18.17
CA LYS A 105 18.34 11.74 18.66
C LYS A 105 18.24 10.94 19.96
N GLU A 106 18.15 11.66 21.07
CA GLU A 106 18.07 11.11 22.41
C GLU A 106 17.01 10.00 22.39
N GLN A 107 17.44 8.75 22.55
CA GLN A 107 16.52 7.63 22.50
C GLN A 107 15.64 7.69 23.75
N LEU A 108 14.48 8.32 23.59
CA LEU A 108 13.48 8.40 24.65
C LEU A 108 13.08 6.99 25.06
N THR A 109 13.16 6.73 26.36
CA THR A 109 12.68 5.49 26.96
C THR A 109 11.20 5.28 26.66
N LYS A 110 10.75 4.02 26.67
CA LYS A 110 9.34 3.66 26.44
C LYS A 110 8.38 4.46 27.34
N ALA A 111 8.80 4.73 28.59
CA ALA A 111 8.04 5.55 29.53
C ALA A 111 7.95 7.02 29.12
N GLN A 112 9.04 7.62 28.61
CA GLN A 112 9.03 8.99 28.10
C GLN A 112 8.16 9.14 26.85
N LYS A 113 8.20 8.16 25.93
CA LYS A 113 7.32 8.15 24.75
C LYS A 113 5.84 8.07 25.14
N ARG A 114 5.50 7.21 26.10
CA ARG A 114 4.12 7.10 26.62
C ARG A 114 3.62 8.42 27.22
N ARG A 115 4.44 9.08 28.05
CA ARG A 115 4.12 10.39 28.64
C ARG A 115 3.92 11.51 27.61
N GLN A 116 4.59 11.44 26.46
CA GLN A 116 4.38 12.42 25.38
C GLN A 116 3.08 12.15 24.64
N TRP A 117 2.74 10.87 24.42
CA TRP A 117 1.47 10.46 23.86
C TRP A 117 0.28 10.88 24.75
N ASP A 118 0.40 10.71 26.06
CA ASP A 118 -0.66 11.09 27.01
C ASP A 118 -0.92 12.62 27.06
N LYS A 119 -0.04 13.45 26.49
CA LYS A 119 -0.18 14.92 26.44
C LYS A 119 -0.88 15.43 25.17
N MET A 120 -1.06 14.59 24.16
CA MET A 120 -1.61 14.97 22.85
C MET A 120 -2.75 14.03 22.49
N ASP A 121 -3.84 14.58 21.94
CA ASP A 121 -4.92 13.75 21.39
C ASP A 121 -4.46 13.02 20.13
N ALA A 122 -5.26 12.08 19.62
CA ALA A 122 -4.96 11.28 18.41
C ALA A 122 -4.65 12.10 17.14
N ARG A 123 -4.87 13.41 17.16
CA ARG A 123 -4.56 14.38 16.08
C ARG A 123 -3.25 15.15 16.32
N GLY A 124 -2.52 14.89 17.40
CA GLY A 124 -1.30 15.63 17.78
C GLY A 124 -1.57 17.01 18.39
N GLU A 125 -2.84 17.36 18.60
CA GLU A 125 -3.25 18.62 19.20
C GLU A 125 -3.46 18.46 20.71
N LYS A 126 -3.23 19.54 21.46
CA LYS A 126 -3.58 19.58 22.89
C LYS A 126 -5.11 19.68 23.00
N PRO A 127 -5.73 19.01 23.98
CA PRO A 127 -7.18 19.03 24.13
C PRO A 127 -7.68 20.46 24.30
N ARG A 128 -8.86 20.76 23.76
CA ARG A 128 -9.51 22.07 23.89
C ARG A 128 -9.65 22.41 25.37
N GLY A 129 -9.14 23.56 25.79
CA GLY A 129 -9.13 23.97 27.20
C GLY A 129 -7.88 23.57 27.99
N TRP A 130 -6.87 22.93 27.37
CA TRP A 130 -5.57 22.68 28.01
C TRP A 130 -4.93 23.96 28.59
N ASN A 131 -5.13 25.10 27.93
CA ASN A 131 -4.62 26.40 28.33
C ASN A 131 -5.69 27.29 28.96
N TRP A 132 -6.73 26.73 29.59
CA TRP A 132 -7.69 27.54 30.33
C TRP A 132 -6.95 28.39 31.37
N VAL A 133 -7.17 29.69 31.30
CA VAL A 133 -6.62 30.65 32.25
C VAL A 133 -7.80 31.15 33.07
N ASP A 134 -7.72 31.01 34.39
CA ASP A 134 -8.65 31.68 35.29
C ASP A 134 -8.41 33.19 35.18
N ILE A 135 -9.37 33.89 34.58
CA ILE A 135 -9.29 35.32 34.28
C ILE A 135 -9.16 36.14 35.57
N VAL A 136 -9.83 35.74 36.66
CA VAL A 136 -9.76 36.44 37.95
C VAL A 136 -8.37 36.28 38.55
N LYS A 137 -7.82 35.06 38.50
CA LYS A 137 -6.45 34.77 38.95
C LYS A 137 -5.39 35.43 38.07
N HIS A 138 -5.63 35.52 36.77
CA HIS A 138 -4.71 36.17 35.84
C HIS A 138 -4.67 37.68 36.05
N LEU A 139 -5.83 38.33 36.13
CA LEU A 139 -5.94 39.76 36.38
C LEU A 139 -5.48 40.15 37.78
N SER A 140 -5.62 39.28 38.80
CA SER A 140 -5.05 39.55 40.12
C SER A 140 -3.51 39.47 40.13
N GLN A 141 -2.90 38.70 39.22
CA GLN A 141 -1.45 38.66 39.04
C GLN A 141 -0.89 39.77 38.15
N THR A 142 -1.67 40.25 37.17
CA THR A 142 -1.22 41.26 36.18
C THR A 142 -1.78 42.66 36.42
N GLY A 143 -2.74 42.84 37.31
CA GLY A 143 -3.47 44.08 37.58
C GLY A 143 -2.69 45.17 38.34
N SER A 144 -1.39 45.01 38.57
CA SER A 144 -0.56 46.02 39.23
C SER A 144 0.65 46.47 38.39
N LYS A 145 0.63 46.25 37.07
CA LYS A 145 1.58 46.93 36.18
C LYS A 145 1.03 48.31 35.86
N ASP A 146 1.38 49.26 36.73
CA ASP A 146 1.22 50.68 36.47
C ASP A 146 1.72 51.00 35.05
N ASP A 147 0.87 51.71 34.32
CA ASP A 147 1.15 52.30 33.01
C ASP A 147 2.18 53.43 33.22
N VAL A 148 3.46 53.08 33.34
CA VAL A 148 4.55 54.06 33.31
C VAL A 148 4.77 54.44 31.85
N ALA A 149 3.95 55.39 31.38
CA ALA A 149 4.20 56.12 30.15
C ALA A 149 5.55 56.86 30.25
N PRO A 150 6.35 56.92 29.17
CA PRO A 150 7.60 57.66 29.17
C PRO A 150 7.30 59.15 28.92
N THR A 151 7.51 59.98 29.94
CA THR A 151 7.72 61.43 29.78
C THR A 151 8.81 61.87 30.74
#